data_AF-A0A955T439-F1
#
_entry.id   AF-A0A955T439-F1
#
_cell.length_a   1.000
_cell.length_b   1.000
_cell.length_c   1.000
_cell.angle_alpha   90.00
_cell.angle_beta   90.00
_cell.angle_gamma   90.00
#
_symmetry.space_group_name_H-M   'P 1'
#
loop_
_entity.id
_entity.type
_entity.pdbx_description
1 polymer ?
#
loop_
_entity_poly.entity_id
_entity_poly.type
_entity_poly.pdbx_seq_one_letter_code
_entity_poly.pdbx_strand_id
1 'polypeptide(L)'
;GGSVNIRAGQIEIGYIRTGSMRTATPTTNGNVQLLALAPPDYNVGNRYGNMISNSLVLKGEIDTHGGHPETTGGDVILAGVQLALETNFALTTPQEVLVSVNAGEAQGDYSESDLFLDNTSGGSGIEVDHTVLWSSPSFRVLATDPPDGTHLISPPTSLTVRFSQVVDATSVQAEDLRVNADSATGVEQTNEVEVLFALPSLTPGTGEYSVEIAEGAILSASGIPIEPYSGSFRILEPPEFRNQEILEVGAFGIRIGGEVTQSPNVRFYYGKQDGGTDPEKWSHVRDYGEFSDGPIEVSLFGLEPVTEYYLRARVSNGVGDSWADESLHVATLTDEEIEEASTVALWLFDETDYSYTTLLDA
;
A
#
# COMPACT_ATOMS: atom_id res chain seq x y z
N GLY A 1 26.64 -14.49 0.32
CA GLY A 1 25.58 -14.85 -0.64
C GLY A 1 25.60 -13.87 -1.79
N GLY A 2 25.80 -14.37 -3.00
CA GLY A 2 25.62 -13.64 -4.24
C GLY A 2 25.12 -14.63 -5.29
N SER A 3 24.05 -14.28 -6.01
CA SER A 3 23.51 -15.14 -7.06
C SER A 3 24.45 -15.18 -8.25
N VAL A 4 24.58 -16.36 -8.86
CA VAL A 4 25.35 -16.53 -10.08
C VAL A 4 24.37 -16.59 -11.25
N ASN A 5 24.34 -15.52 -12.05
CA ASN A 5 23.50 -15.43 -13.24
C ASN A 5 24.36 -15.70 -14.48
N ILE A 6 24.12 -16.82 -15.16
CA ILE A 6 24.87 -17.20 -16.36
C ILE A 6 23.92 -17.16 -17.56
N ARG A 7 24.29 -16.40 -18.59
CA ARG A 7 23.57 -16.31 -19.88
C ARG A 7 24.52 -16.75 -20.99
N ALA A 8 24.25 -17.87 -21.65
CA ALA A 8 25.06 -18.34 -22.78
C ALA A 8 24.29 -19.32 -23.67
N GLY A 9 24.64 -19.36 -24.96
CA GLY A 9 24.08 -20.30 -25.94
C GLY A 9 24.58 -21.74 -25.79
N GLN A 10 25.73 -21.93 -25.15
CA GLN A 10 26.22 -23.23 -24.70
C GLN A 10 26.97 -23.01 -23.38
N ILE A 11 26.61 -23.74 -22.33
CA ILE A 11 27.24 -23.64 -21.02
C ILE A 11 27.78 -25.03 -20.66
N GLU A 12 29.11 -25.15 -20.58
CA GLU A 12 29.79 -26.33 -20.07
C GLU A 12 30.25 -26.05 -18.65
N ILE A 13 29.61 -26.68 -17.66
CA ILE A 13 29.99 -26.50 -16.26
C ILE A 13 30.59 -27.80 -15.74
N GLY A 14 31.90 -27.76 -15.45
CA GLY A 14 32.60 -28.94 -14.95
C GLY A 14 32.11 -29.37 -13.56
N TYR A 15 31.90 -28.43 -12.65
CA TYR A 15 31.40 -28.68 -11.29
C TYR A 15 30.91 -27.37 -10.64
N ILE A 16 29.70 -27.35 -10.09
CA ILE A 16 29.22 -26.25 -9.22
C ILE A 16 29.12 -26.77 -7.80
N ARG A 17 29.85 -26.13 -6.87
CA ARG A 17 29.71 -26.37 -5.42
C ARG A 17 29.39 -25.05 -4.73
N THR A 18 28.15 -24.87 -4.30
CA THR A 18 27.71 -23.65 -3.61
C THR A 18 28.19 -23.60 -2.15
N GLY A 19 28.65 -24.73 -1.59
CA GLY A 19 29.11 -24.84 -0.20
C GLY A 19 30.30 -23.94 0.21
N SER A 20 31.02 -23.33 -0.74
CA SER A 20 32.13 -22.41 -0.47
C SER A 20 31.74 -20.92 -0.44
N MET A 21 30.50 -20.56 -0.77
CA MET A 21 30.03 -19.16 -0.81
C MET A 21 29.44 -18.73 0.55
N ARG A 22 30.26 -18.83 1.61
CA ARG A 22 29.86 -18.68 3.02
C ARG A 22 30.15 -17.27 3.54
N THR A 23 29.22 -16.62 4.25
CA THR A 23 29.56 -15.42 5.05
C THR A 23 28.90 -15.29 6.43
N ALA A 24 27.92 -16.11 6.86
CA ALA A 24 27.40 -16.08 8.24
C ALA A 24 26.51 -17.29 8.60
N THR A 25 26.25 -17.48 9.91
CA THR A 25 25.25 -18.40 10.51
C THR A 25 23.99 -17.63 10.95
N PRO A 26 22.75 -18.10 10.66
CA PRO A 26 22.38 -19.37 10.01
C PRO A 26 22.69 -19.39 8.50
N THR A 27 23.07 -20.56 7.98
CA THR A 27 23.62 -20.71 6.64
C THR A 27 22.51 -21.05 5.62
N THR A 28 22.10 -20.08 4.82
CA THR A 28 21.24 -20.32 3.65
C THR A 28 22.10 -20.34 2.37
N ASN A 29 21.96 -21.38 1.56
CA ASN A 29 22.50 -21.39 0.21
C ASN A 29 21.66 -20.46 -0.68
N GLY A 30 22.29 -19.79 -1.64
CA GLY A 30 21.54 -19.11 -2.71
C GLY A 30 21.11 -20.11 -3.79
N ASN A 31 20.07 -19.76 -4.54
CA ASN A 31 19.57 -20.59 -5.65
C ASN A 31 20.58 -20.64 -6.81
N VAL A 32 20.57 -21.74 -7.55
CA VAL A 32 21.21 -21.84 -8.87
C VAL A 32 20.12 -21.73 -9.92
N GLN A 33 20.12 -20.64 -10.70
CA GLN A 33 19.14 -20.41 -11.76
C GLN A 33 19.80 -20.59 -13.13
N LEU A 34 19.25 -21.49 -13.94
CA LEU A 34 19.71 -21.78 -15.31
C LEU A 34 18.60 -21.35 -16.28
N LEU A 35 18.88 -20.39 -17.16
CA LEU A 35 17.91 -19.81 -18.09
C LEU A 35 18.29 -20.14 -19.54
N ALA A 36 17.43 -20.86 -20.27
CA ALA A 36 17.50 -20.99 -21.72
C ALA A 36 16.48 -20.03 -22.38
N LEU A 37 16.82 -19.51 -23.56
CA LEU A 37 16.28 -18.28 -24.15
C LEU A 37 14.73 -18.21 -24.19
N ALA A 38 14.18 -17.08 -23.72
CA ALA A 38 12.80 -16.68 -23.98
C ALA A 38 12.69 -15.92 -25.33
N PRO A 39 11.51 -15.81 -25.95
CA PRO A 39 11.28 -14.97 -27.14
C PRO A 39 11.82 -13.54 -26.96
N PRO A 40 12.33 -12.87 -28.02
CA PRO A 40 12.05 -13.10 -29.44
C PRO A 40 13.03 -14.03 -30.19
N ASP A 41 14.01 -14.63 -29.52
CA ASP A 41 15.05 -15.45 -30.20
C ASP A 41 14.61 -16.89 -30.52
N TYR A 42 13.50 -17.36 -29.92
CA TYR A 42 12.87 -18.63 -30.26
C TYR A 42 11.98 -18.48 -31.51
N ASN A 43 12.37 -19.13 -32.61
CA ASN A 43 11.67 -19.03 -33.89
C ASN A 43 11.11 -20.39 -34.33
N VAL A 44 9.80 -20.60 -34.17
CA VAL A 44 9.06 -21.82 -34.54
C VAL A 44 9.18 -22.20 -36.02
N GLY A 45 9.39 -21.24 -36.92
CA GLY A 45 9.52 -21.49 -38.36
C GLY A 45 10.94 -21.83 -38.82
N ASN A 46 11.95 -21.64 -37.96
CA ASN A 46 13.35 -21.85 -38.30
C ASN A 46 14.01 -22.92 -37.41
N ARG A 47 13.74 -24.19 -37.75
CA ARG A 47 14.36 -25.37 -37.12
C ARG A 47 15.91 -25.34 -37.06
N TYR A 48 16.56 -24.54 -37.91
CA TYR A 48 18.02 -24.39 -37.92
C TYR A 48 18.53 -23.36 -36.90
N GLY A 49 17.67 -22.47 -36.39
CA GLY A 49 17.98 -21.59 -35.26
C GLY A 49 17.84 -22.28 -33.89
N ASN A 50 17.07 -23.38 -33.84
CA ASN A 50 16.77 -24.15 -32.64
C ASN A 50 17.54 -25.49 -32.62
N MET A 51 18.76 -25.52 -33.13
CA MET A 51 19.57 -26.74 -33.19
C MET A 51 20.19 -27.08 -31.83
N ILE A 52 20.46 -28.37 -31.60
CA ILE A 52 21.15 -28.98 -30.44
C ILE A 52 22.43 -28.28 -29.95
N SER A 53 23.05 -27.41 -30.74
CA SER A 53 24.11 -26.50 -30.29
C SER A 53 23.64 -25.44 -29.28
N ASN A 54 22.33 -25.27 -29.12
CA ASN A 54 21.65 -24.41 -28.13
C ASN A 54 20.92 -25.24 -27.04
N SER A 55 21.36 -26.47 -26.79
CA SER A 55 20.79 -27.34 -25.76
C SER A 55 21.56 -27.22 -24.44
N LEU A 56 20.85 -27.31 -23.32
CA LEU A 56 21.45 -27.43 -22.00
C LEU A 56 21.80 -28.91 -21.76
N VAL A 57 23.07 -29.27 -21.95
CA VAL A 57 23.56 -30.62 -21.66
C VAL A 57 24.21 -30.63 -20.28
N LEU A 58 23.49 -31.14 -19.29
CA LEU A 58 24.01 -31.36 -17.94
C LEU A 58 24.76 -32.69 -17.88
N LYS A 59 26.05 -32.67 -17.56
CA LYS A 59 26.85 -33.88 -17.31
C LYS A 59 27.54 -33.77 -15.96
N GLY A 60 27.00 -34.44 -14.95
CA GLY A 60 27.53 -34.48 -13.59
C GLY A 60 26.43 -34.50 -12.52
N GLU A 61 26.83 -34.60 -11.26
CA GLU A 61 25.95 -34.52 -10.09
C GLU A 61 25.77 -33.05 -9.68
N ILE A 62 24.50 -32.60 -9.52
CA ILE A 62 24.18 -31.31 -8.90
C ILE A 62 23.87 -31.57 -7.44
N ASP A 63 24.83 -31.25 -6.56
CA ASP A 63 24.66 -31.39 -5.12
C ASP A 63 24.37 -30.01 -4.48
N THR A 64 23.11 -29.77 -4.12
CA THR A 64 22.68 -28.59 -3.37
C THR A 64 22.65 -28.83 -1.85
N HIS A 65 22.93 -30.06 -1.41
CA HIS A 65 22.89 -30.44 -0.01
C HIS A 65 24.24 -30.14 0.66
N GLY A 66 24.20 -29.49 1.82
CA GLY A 66 25.35 -29.47 2.71
C GLY A 66 25.49 -30.86 3.34
N GLY A 67 26.72 -31.35 3.53
CA GLY A 67 26.96 -32.61 4.24
C GLY A 67 26.63 -32.59 5.75
N HIS A 68 25.75 -31.69 6.22
CA HIS A 68 25.40 -31.52 7.63
C HIS A 68 23.91 -31.88 7.83
N PRO A 69 23.53 -32.61 8.90
CA PRO A 69 22.18 -33.16 9.09
C PRO A 69 21.05 -32.13 9.32
N GLU A 70 21.36 -30.83 9.37
CA GLU A 70 20.38 -29.75 9.61
C GLU A 70 20.30 -28.73 8.45
N THR A 71 20.87 -29.05 7.29
CA THR A 71 20.82 -28.15 6.12
C THR A 71 19.71 -28.55 5.15
N THR A 72 18.79 -27.62 4.84
CA THR A 72 17.93 -27.69 3.66
C THR A 72 18.71 -27.21 2.44
N GLY A 73 18.79 -28.05 1.40
CA GLY A 73 19.28 -27.61 0.09
C GLY A 73 18.31 -26.58 -0.51
N GLY A 74 18.82 -25.63 -1.29
CA GLY A 74 17.97 -24.78 -2.11
C GLY A 74 17.45 -25.54 -3.34
N ASP A 75 16.30 -25.12 -3.87
CA ASP A 75 15.68 -25.74 -5.03
C ASP A 75 16.53 -25.58 -6.30
N VAL A 76 16.51 -26.61 -7.14
CA VAL A 76 16.99 -26.53 -8.53
C VAL A 76 15.78 -26.24 -9.41
N ILE A 77 15.60 -24.99 -9.80
CA ILE A 77 14.48 -24.56 -10.63
C ILE A 77 14.91 -24.55 -12.09
N LEU A 78 14.27 -25.40 -12.91
CA LEU A 78 14.45 -25.49 -14.36
C LEU A 78 13.26 -24.81 -15.04
N ALA A 79 13.50 -23.84 -15.92
CA ALA A 79 12.45 -23.19 -16.71
C ALA A 79 12.77 -23.30 -18.21
N GLY A 80 11.84 -23.86 -18.99
CA GLY A 80 11.90 -23.89 -20.46
C GLY A 80 12.83 -24.94 -21.08
N VAL A 81 12.76 -26.21 -20.64
CA VAL A 81 13.55 -27.31 -21.22
C VAL A 81 12.64 -28.38 -21.81
N GLN A 82 12.85 -28.74 -23.09
CA GLN A 82 12.28 -29.94 -23.71
C GLN A 82 13.22 -31.14 -23.49
N LEU A 83 12.67 -32.25 -22.99
CA LEU A 83 13.42 -33.51 -22.81
C LEU A 83 13.19 -34.42 -24.03
N ALA A 84 14.24 -34.72 -24.78
CA ALA A 84 14.17 -35.60 -25.95
C ALA A 84 14.96 -36.91 -25.74
N LEU A 85 14.28 -38.04 -25.94
CA LEU A 85 14.91 -39.37 -25.98
C LEU A 85 15.17 -39.74 -27.44
N GLU A 86 16.44 -39.93 -27.79
CA GLU A 86 16.86 -40.18 -29.17
C GLU A 86 17.00 -41.68 -29.48
N THR A 87 17.18 -42.02 -30.76
CA THR A 87 17.09 -43.37 -31.36
C THR A 87 18.02 -44.46 -30.80
N ASN A 88 18.84 -44.18 -29.78
CA ASN A 88 19.71 -45.13 -29.09
C ASN A 88 19.54 -45.13 -27.55
N PHE A 89 18.53 -44.43 -27.04
CA PHE A 89 18.20 -44.46 -25.62
C PHE A 89 17.65 -45.85 -25.25
N ALA A 90 18.29 -46.51 -24.30
CA ALA A 90 17.86 -47.81 -23.80
C ALA A 90 17.96 -47.80 -22.27
N LEU A 91 16.84 -48.06 -21.60
CA LEU A 91 16.84 -48.36 -20.18
C LEU A 91 17.44 -49.76 -19.98
N THR A 92 18.57 -49.86 -19.30
CA THR A 92 18.95 -51.11 -18.64
C THR A 92 18.17 -51.20 -17.33
N THR A 93 16.92 -51.63 -17.39
CA THR A 93 16.14 -51.94 -16.18
C THR A 93 16.02 -53.46 -16.00
N PRO A 94 16.10 -53.98 -14.76
CA PRO A 94 15.43 -55.23 -14.44
C PRO A 94 13.93 -55.01 -14.67
N GLN A 95 13.27 -55.99 -15.28
CA GLN A 95 11.85 -55.97 -15.64
C GLN A 95 10.96 -55.43 -14.51
N GLU A 96 10.03 -54.55 -14.87
CA GLU A 96 8.90 -54.03 -14.06
C GLU A 96 9.18 -52.87 -13.08
N VAL A 97 9.91 -51.85 -13.51
CA VAL A 97 9.92 -50.55 -12.80
C VAL A 97 9.33 -49.47 -13.70
N LEU A 98 8.21 -48.87 -13.27
CA LEU A 98 7.68 -47.62 -13.82
C LEU A 98 8.69 -46.51 -13.52
N VAL A 99 9.19 -45.86 -14.56
CA VAL A 99 10.05 -44.68 -14.45
C VAL A 99 9.19 -43.48 -14.85
N SER A 100 8.81 -42.64 -13.88
CA SER A 100 8.07 -41.40 -14.12
C SER A 100 9.04 -40.22 -14.21
N VAL A 101 8.87 -39.35 -15.22
CA VAL A 101 9.66 -38.12 -15.39
C VAL A 101 8.72 -36.92 -15.44
N ASN A 102 8.98 -35.91 -14.61
CA ASN A 102 8.27 -34.64 -14.66
C ASN A 102 8.94 -33.72 -15.70
N ALA A 103 8.32 -33.57 -16.87
CA ALA A 103 8.68 -32.52 -17.83
C ALA A 103 7.92 -31.23 -17.44
N GLY A 104 8.53 -30.06 -17.61
CA GLY A 104 8.04 -28.78 -17.06
C GLY A 104 6.73 -28.23 -17.65
N GLU A 105 6.66 -26.90 -17.81
CA GLU A 105 5.45 -26.13 -18.05
C GLU A 105 5.29 -25.71 -19.55
N ALA A 106 4.21 -26.08 -20.26
CA ALA A 106 3.88 -25.62 -21.64
C ALA A 106 2.83 -24.49 -21.69
N GLN A 107 3.17 -23.31 -22.23
CA GLN A 107 2.27 -22.13 -22.26
C GLN A 107 1.76 -21.74 -23.66
N GLY A 108 0.44 -21.62 -23.84
CA GLY A 108 -0.17 -21.24 -25.14
C GLY A 108 -0.62 -22.45 -25.94
N ASP A 109 -0.43 -22.43 -27.26
CA ASP A 109 -0.87 -23.52 -28.17
C ASP A 109 0.06 -24.76 -28.17
N TYR A 110 0.98 -24.86 -27.21
CA TYR A 110 1.90 -26.00 -27.09
C TYR A 110 1.25 -27.19 -26.37
N SER A 111 1.75 -28.37 -26.66
CA SER A 111 1.26 -29.70 -26.27
C SER A 111 2.30 -30.46 -25.46
N GLU A 112 1.91 -31.60 -24.87
CA GLU A 112 2.83 -32.47 -24.11
C GLU A 112 4.02 -32.94 -24.96
N SER A 113 3.84 -33.15 -26.26
CA SER A 113 4.91 -33.48 -27.20
C SER A 113 5.95 -32.36 -27.37
N ASP A 114 5.61 -31.13 -27.01
CA ASP A 114 6.53 -29.99 -27.03
C ASP A 114 7.43 -29.95 -25.78
N LEU A 115 7.08 -30.66 -24.71
CA LEU A 115 7.86 -30.80 -23.48
C LEU A 115 8.65 -32.11 -23.42
N PHE A 116 8.11 -33.16 -24.03
CA PHE A 116 8.71 -34.49 -24.07
C PHE A 116 8.61 -35.11 -25.46
N LEU A 117 9.75 -35.51 -26.03
CA LEU A 117 9.82 -36.15 -27.34
C LEU A 117 10.48 -37.54 -27.22
N ASP A 118 9.73 -38.62 -27.47
CA ASP A 118 10.26 -39.99 -27.54
C ASP A 118 10.43 -40.44 -29.00
N ASN A 119 11.66 -40.33 -29.53
CA ASN A 119 12.01 -40.74 -30.88
C ASN A 119 12.53 -42.19 -30.96
N THR A 120 12.38 -43.01 -29.92
CA THR A 120 12.90 -44.37 -29.91
C THR A 120 12.11 -45.29 -30.84
N SER A 121 12.81 -46.21 -31.53
CA SER A 121 12.16 -47.15 -32.45
C SER A 121 11.42 -48.24 -31.68
N GLY A 122 10.12 -48.06 -31.49
CA GLY A 122 9.23 -48.98 -30.77
C GLY A 122 8.68 -48.45 -29.44
N GLY A 123 9.00 -47.20 -29.06
CA GLY A 123 8.63 -46.59 -27.78
C GLY A 123 9.57 -47.03 -26.65
N SER A 124 9.94 -46.09 -25.78
CA SER A 124 10.89 -46.33 -24.68
C SER A 124 10.29 -47.15 -23.53
N GLY A 125 8.96 -47.30 -23.49
CA GLY A 125 8.23 -47.95 -22.41
C GLY A 125 8.10 -47.10 -21.14
N ILE A 126 8.54 -45.84 -21.18
CA ILE A 126 8.36 -44.84 -20.11
C ILE A 126 6.95 -44.25 -20.23
N GLU A 127 6.12 -44.45 -19.20
CA GLU A 127 4.88 -43.69 -19.04
C GLU A 127 5.21 -42.38 -18.30
N VAL A 128 4.81 -41.25 -18.89
CA VAL A 128 4.85 -39.96 -18.19
C VAL A 128 3.66 -39.96 -17.23
N ASP A 129 3.90 -39.84 -15.93
CA ASP A 129 2.81 -39.67 -14.97
C ASP A 129 2.34 -38.22 -15.05
N HIS A 130 1.24 -37.99 -15.77
CA HIS A 130 0.69 -36.67 -16.04
C HIS A 130 0.01 -36.11 -14.80
N THR A 131 0.77 -35.71 -13.79
CA THR A 131 0.25 -34.73 -12.84
C THR A 131 0.36 -33.35 -13.47
N VAL A 132 -0.48 -33.12 -14.48
CA VAL A 132 -0.77 -31.82 -15.03
C VAL A 132 -1.59 -31.05 -13.99
N LEU A 133 -0.93 -30.63 -12.91
CA LEU A 133 -1.49 -29.66 -11.96
C LEU A 133 -1.11 -28.28 -12.44
N TRP A 134 -1.81 -27.81 -13.46
CA TRP A 134 -1.92 -26.38 -13.69
C TRP A 134 -2.88 -25.82 -12.66
N SER A 135 -2.39 -25.03 -11.71
CA SER A 135 -3.21 -23.87 -11.37
C SER A 135 -3.30 -23.07 -12.66
N SER A 136 -4.49 -22.98 -13.25
CA SER A 136 -4.79 -21.97 -14.27
C SER A 136 -4.19 -20.64 -13.79
N PRO A 137 -3.51 -19.83 -14.63
CA PRO A 137 -2.93 -18.57 -14.16
C PRO A 137 -4.01 -17.85 -13.40
N SER A 138 -3.76 -17.47 -12.15
CA SER A 138 -4.88 -17.05 -11.31
C SER A 138 -5.55 -15.80 -11.89
N PHE A 139 -6.89 -15.83 -11.96
CA PHE A 139 -7.66 -14.66 -12.32
C PHE A 139 -7.73 -13.77 -11.07
N ARG A 140 -7.12 -12.58 -11.12
CA ARG A 140 -6.98 -11.71 -9.94
C ARG A 140 -6.92 -10.24 -10.34
N VAL A 141 -7.09 -9.36 -9.38
CA VAL A 141 -6.84 -7.92 -9.54
C VAL A 141 -5.33 -7.67 -9.64
N LEU A 142 -4.91 -6.90 -10.64
CA LEU A 142 -3.53 -6.45 -10.82
C LEU A 142 -3.31 -5.04 -10.26
N ALA A 143 -4.30 -4.15 -10.41
CA ALA A 143 -4.23 -2.77 -9.96
C ALA A 143 -5.63 -2.16 -9.89
N THR A 144 -5.75 -1.06 -9.15
CA THR A 144 -6.92 -0.21 -9.12
C THR A 144 -6.55 1.25 -9.43
N ASP A 145 -7.54 2.04 -9.84
CA ASP A 145 -7.45 3.50 -9.92
C ASP A 145 -8.71 4.14 -9.30
N PRO A 146 -8.62 4.87 -8.17
CA PRO A 146 -7.39 5.18 -7.44
C PRO A 146 -6.59 3.96 -6.95
N PRO A 147 -5.24 4.05 -6.88
CA PRO A 147 -4.40 2.93 -6.45
C PRO A 147 -4.69 2.49 -5.02
N ASP A 148 -4.54 1.18 -4.78
CA ASP A 148 -4.61 0.60 -3.44
C ASP A 148 -3.63 1.30 -2.46
N GLY A 149 -4.13 1.56 -1.25
CA GLY A 149 -3.44 2.28 -0.18
C GLY A 149 -3.35 3.80 -0.34
N THR A 150 -3.99 4.38 -1.37
CA THR A 150 -3.89 5.82 -1.63
C THR A 150 -4.62 6.67 -0.59
N HIS A 151 -4.13 7.90 -0.39
CA HIS A 151 -4.79 8.94 0.40
C HIS A 151 -5.39 9.98 -0.54
N LEU A 152 -6.71 10.16 -0.46
CA LEU A 152 -7.49 11.07 -1.30
C LEU A 152 -7.92 12.28 -0.48
N ILE A 153 -7.98 13.44 -1.12
CA ILE A 153 -8.48 14.70 -0.51
C ILE A 153 -9.93 14.99 -0.90
N SER A 154 -10.52 14.13 -1.71
CA SER A 154 -11.93 14.17 -2.11
C SER A 154 -12.47 12.75 -2.27
N PRO A 155 -13.75 12.51 -1.95
CA PRO A 155 -14.37 11.22 -2.17
C PRO A 155 -14.33 10.79 -3.65
N PRO A 156 -13.79 9.60 -3.98
CA PRO A 156 -13.84 9.08 -5.33
C PRO A 156 -15.27 8.67 -5.69
N THR A 157 -15.72 8.97 -6.91
CA THR A 157 -17.03 8.55 -7.42
C THR A 157 -16.98 7.22 -8.16
N SER A 158 -15.77 6.73 -8.48
CA SER A 158 -15.56 5.49 -9.21
C SER A 158 -14.22 4.86 -8.84
N LEU A 159 -14.11 3.55 -9.07
CA LEU A 159 -12.88 2.78 -9.01
C LEU A 159 -12.72 1.96 -10.28
N THR A 160 -11.63 2.17 -11.02
CA THR A 160 -11.25 1.29 -12.13
C THR A 160 -10.46 0.12 -11.58
N VAL A 161 -10.79 -1.10 -11.98
CA VAL A 161 -10.11 -2.33 -11.58
C VAL A 161 -9.53 -2.99 -12.83
N ARG A 162 -8.22 -3.28 -12.81
CA ARG A 162 -7.51 -3.98 -13.87
C ARG A 162 -7.26 -5.42 -13.46
N PHE A 163 -7.66 -6.37 -14.30
CA PHE A 163 -7.55 -7.80 -14.03
C PHE A 163 -6.38 -8.47 -14.76
N SER A 164 -5.98 -9.66 -14.30
CA SER A 164 -4.88 -10.45 -14.89
C SER A 164 -5.27 -11.15 -16.20
N GLN A 165 -6.56 -11.20 -16.53
CA GLN A 165 -7.11 -11.86 -17.71
C GLN A 165 -8.29 -11.09 -18.28
N VAL A 166 -8.68 -11.47 -19.50
CA VAL A 166 -9.94 -11.00 -20.12
C VAL A 166 -11.11 -11.39 -19.24
N VAL A 167 -11.96 -10.42 -18.92
CA VAL A 167 -13.13 -10.57 -18.06
C VAL A 167 -14.32 -11.09 -18.89
N ASP A 168 -15.10 -12.03 -18.34
CA ASP A 168 -16.43 -12.34 -18.89
C ASP A 168 -17.38 -11.21 -18.49
N ALA A 169 -17.69 -10.34 -19.45
CA ALA A 169 -18.59 -9.19 -19.30
C ALA A 169 -19.95 -9.55 -18.68
N THR A 170 -20.43 -10.78 -18.89
CA THR A 170 -21.73 -11.23 -18.39
C THR A 170 -21.69 -11.67 -16.93
N SER A 171 -20.50 -11.95 -16.40
CA SER A 171 -20.30 -12.31 -14.99
C SER A 171 -20.25 -11.08 -14.08
N VAL A 172 -19.89 -9.91 -14.61
CA VAL A 172 -19.66 -8.71 -13.79
C VAL A 172 -20.95 -8.00 -13.43
N GLN A 173 -21.13 -7.73 -12.14
CA GLN A 173 -22.23 -6.99 -11.56
C GLN A 173 -21.70 -5.91 -10.62
N ALA A 174 -22.49 -4.87 -10.39
CA ALA A 174 -22.10 -3.80 -9.46
C ALA A 174 -21.88 -4.33 -8.03
N GLU A 175 -22.60 -5.39 -7.63
CA GLU A 175 -22.48 -5.98 -6.30
C GLU A 175 -21.17 -6.76 -6.06
N ASP A 176 -20.42 -7.08 -7.11
CA ASP A 176 -19.15 -7.81 -7.02
C ASP A 176 -18.05 -7.01 -6.34
N LEU A 177 -18.15 -5.67 -6.38
CA LEU A 177 -17.25 -4.77 -5.68
C LEU A 177 -17.98 -4.11 -4.51
N ARG A 178 -17.39 -4.23 -3.32
CA ARG A 178 -17.87 -3.55 -2.11
C ARG A 178 -16.84 -2.58 -1.60
N VAL A 179 -17.33 -1.45 -1.10
CA VAL A 179 -16.55 -0.50 -0.30
C VAL A 179 -17.11 -0.52 1.11
N ASN A 180 -16.30 -0.95 2.08
CA ASN A 180 -16.78 -1.37 3.40
C ASN A 180 -17.90 -2.43 3.26
N ALA A 181 -19.10 -2.14 3.76
CA ALA A 181 -20.25 -3.03 3.63
C ALA A 181 -21.16 -2.71 2.43
N ASP A 182 -20.93 -1.59 1.74
CA ASP A 182 -21.81 -1.09 0.68
C ASP A 182 -21.32 -1.53 -0.70
N SER A 183 -22.21 -2.07 -1.51
CA SER A 183 -21.92 -2.44 -2.90
C SER A 183 -21.75 -1.21 -3.80
N ALA A 184 -20.96 -1.37 -4.87
CA ALA A 184 -20.93 -0.39 -5.94
C ALA A 184 -22.34 -0.21 -6.54
N THR A 185 -22.59 0.97 -7.09
CA THR A 185 -23.90 1.41 -7.59
C THR A 185 -24.08 1.21 -9.08
N GLY A 186 -22.99 0.93 -9.79
CA GLY A 186 -22.97 0.70 -11.23
C GLY A 186 -21.66 0.06 -11.67
N VAL A 187 -21.67 -0.51 -12.86
CA VAL A 187 -20.50 -1.16 -13.46
C VAL A 187 -20.48 -0.91 -14.97
N GLU A 188 -19.30 -0.62 -15.48
CA GLU A 188 -19.04 -0.46 -16.91
C GLU A 188 -17.71 -1.10 -17.25
N GLN A 189 -17.70 -2.06 -18.17
CA GLN A 189 -16.45 -2.60 -18.69
C GLN A 189 -15.87 -1.64 -19.72
N THR A 190 -14.70 -1.06 -19.41
CA THR A 190 -14.05 -0.05 -20.27
C THR A 190 -13.17 -0.70 -21.35
N ASN A 191 -12.61 -1.88 -21.07
CA ASN A 191 -11.99 -2.76 -22.06
C ASN A 191 -11.95 -4.22 -21.56
N GLU A 192 -11.36 -5.12 -22.35
CA GLU A 192 -11.32 -6.56 -22.08
C GLU A 192 -10.75 -6.93 -20.70
N VAL A 193 -9.89 -6.10 -20.10
CA VAL A 193 -9.24 -6.37 -18.80
C VAL A 193 -9.47 -5.28 -17.75
N GLU A 194 -10.28 -4.27 -18.03
CA GLU A 194 -10.57 -3.16 -17.13
C GLU A 194 -12.07 -2.94 -16.96
N VAL A 195 -12.48 -2.80 -15.70
CA VAL A 195 -13.87 -2.52 -15.31
C VAL A 195 -13.89 -1.29 -14.42
N LEU A 196 -14.76 -0.35 -14.73
CA LEU A 196 -15.08 0.82 -13.92
C LEU A 196 -16.30 0.51 -13.04
N PHE A 197 -16.13 0.60 -11.72
CA PHE A 197 -17.22 0.52 -10.75
C PHE A 197 -17.60 1.93 -10.28
N ALA A 198 -18.89 2.27 -10.31
CA ALA A 198 -19.40 3.51 -9.71
C ALA A 198 -19.58 3.30 -8.20
N LEU A 199 -18.91 4.10 -7.38
CA LEU A 199 -18.92 3.92 -5.92
C LEU A 199 -20.18 4.53 -5.29
N PRO A 200 -20.64 4.02 -4.13
CA PRO A 200 -21.66 4.71 -3.34
C PRO A 200 -21.16 6.08 -2.88
N SER A 201 -22.04 6.93 -2.36
CA SER A 201 -21.63 8.21 -1.77
C SER A 201 -20.78 7.96 -0.52
N LEU A 202 -19.53 8.41 -0.54
CA LEU A 202 -18.58 8.26 0.58
C LEU A 202 -18.44 9.59 1.31
N THR A 203 -18.36 9.53 2.64
CA THR A 203 -18.20 10.73 3.50
C THR A 203 -16.77 10.77 4.04
N PRO A 204 -15.98 11.85 3.86
CA PRO A 204 -14.65 11.94 4.47
C PRO A 204 -14.68 11.55 5.96
N GLY A 205 -13.62 10.88 6.42
CA GLY A 205 -13.59 10.34 7.77
C GLY A 205 -12.21 9.79 8.14
N THR A 206 -11.98 9.59 9.42
CA THR A 206 -10.69 9.16 9.98
C THR A 206 -10.30 7.71 9.69
N GLY A 207 -11.22 6.90 9.16
CA GLY A 207 -11.03 5.47 8.91
C GLY A 207 -10.53 5.12 7.50
N GLU A 208 -10.04 3.88 7.36
CA GLU A 208 -9.81 3.28 6.04
C GLU A 208 -11.13 2.81 5.43
N TYR A 209 -11.24 3.01 4.12
CA TYR A 209 -12.26 2.40 3.28
C TYR A 209 -11.71 1.07 2.78
N SER A 210 -12.31 -0.06 3.18
CA SER A 210 -11.94 -1.35 2.59
C SER A 210 -12.57 -1.49 1.22
N VAL A 211 -11.85 -2.10 0.28
CA VAL A 211 -12.36 -2.46 -1.05
C VAL A 211 -12.24 -3.96 -1.20
N GLU A 212 -13.35 -4.63 -1.49
CA GLU A 212 -13.42 -6.08 -1.53
C GLU A 212 -14.05 -6.57 -2.83
N ILE A 213 -13.45 -7.62 -3.40
CA ILE A 213 -14.08 -8.50 -4.39
C ILE A 213 -14.01 -9.91 -3.83
N ALA A 214 -15.15 -10.56 -3.69
CA ALA A 214 -15.22 -11.90 -3.13
C ALA A 214 -14.64 -12.95 -4.08
N GLU A 215 -14.12 -14.04 -3.51
CA GLU A 215 -13.66 -15.20 -4.29
C GLU A 215 -14.79 -15.69 -5.22
N GLY A 216 -14.46 -15.84 -6.50
CA GLY A 216 -15.38 -16.34 -7.52
C GLY A 216 -16.54 -15.40 -7.89
N ALA A 217 -16.56 -14.15 -7.40
CA ALA A 217 -17.59 -13.18 -7.78
C ALA A 217 -17.60 -12.89 -9.28
N ILE A 218 -16.41 -12.78 -9.88
CA ILE A 218 -16.21 -12.48 -11.30
C ILE A 218 -15.55 -13.68 -11.98
N LEU A 219 -15.92 -13.96 -13.23
CA LEU A 219 -15.28 -14.97 -14.06
C LEU A 219 -14.41 -14.32 -15.15
N SER A 220 -13.30 -14.97 -15.49
CA SER A 220 -12.59 -14.67 -16.73
C SER A 220 -13.38 -15.21 -17.94
N ALA A 221 -13.06 -14.73 -19.15
CA ALA A 221 -13.66 -15.24 -20.39
C ALA A 221 -13.41 -16.75 -20.62
N SER A 222 -12.42 -17.33 -19.93
CA SER A 222 -12.14 -18.78 -19.92
C SER A 222 -12.87 -19.54 -18.80
N GLY A 223 -13.72 -18.86 -18.02
CA GLY A 223 -14.49 -19.44 -16.93
C GLY A 223 -13.72 -19.63 -15.61
N ILE A 224 -12.56 -18.98 -15.44
CA ILE A 224 -11.76 -19.08 -14.22
C ILE A 224 -12.32 -18.10 -13.17
N PRO A 225 -12.66 -18.55 -11.95
CA PRO A 225 -13.13 -17.67 -10.89
C PRO A 225 -12.03 -16.74 -10.38
N ILE A 226 -12.40 -15.52 -10.00
CA ILE A 226 -11.46 -14.55 -9.45
C ILE A 226 -10.99 -14.97 -8.06
N GLU A 227 -9.70 -14.81 -7.78
CA GLU A 227 -9.15 -14.83 -6.41
C GLU A 227 -9.76 -13.67 -5.61
N PRO A 228 -9.97 -13.85 -4.29
CA PRO A 228 -10.46 -12.75 -3.46
C PRO A 228 -9.47 -11.59 -3.51
N TYR A 229 -10.00 -10.37 -3.63
CA TYR A 229 -9.22 -9.14 -3.55
C TYR A 229 -9.63 -8.35 -2.32
N SER A 230 -8.62 -7.83 -1.60
CA SER A 230 -8.78 -6.91 -0.50
C SER A 230 -7.79 -5.77 -0.70
N GLY A 231 -8.32 -4.56 -0.87
CA GLY A 231 -7.56 -3.31 -0.93
C GLY A 231 -8.15 -2.27 0.03
N SER A 232 -7.58 -1.08 0.03
CA SER A 232 -8.05 0.04 0.83
C SER A 232 -7.69 1.39 0.24
N PHE A 233 -8.37 2.43 0.69
CA PHE A 233 -7.93 3.83 0.53
C PHE A 233 -8.40 4.66 1.71
N ARG A 234 -7.87 5.88 1.86
CA ARG A 234 -8.32 6.84 2.87
C ARG A 234 -8.82 8.12 2.21
N ILE A 235 -9.86 8.70 2.79
CA ILE A 235 -10.32 10.05 2.41
C ILE A 235 -9.95 10.97 3.57
N LEU A 236 -8.97 11.84 3.35
CA LEU A 236 -8.49 12.79 4.34
C LEU A 236 -9.52 13.88 4.58
N GLU A 237 -9.76 14.21 5.85
CA GLU A 237 -10.55 15.37 6.25
C GLU A 237 -9.69 16.63 6.19
N PRO A 238 -10.23 17.83 5.93
CA PRO A 238 -9.50 19.07 6.17
C PRO A 238 -9.09 19.22 7.65
N PRO A 239 -8.09 20.06 7.96
CA PRO A 239 -7.73 20.35 9.34
C PRO A 239 -8.89 21.04 10.06
N GLU A 240 -9.00 20.89 11.37
CA GLU A 240 -10.01 21.55 12.22
C GLU A 240 -9.35 22.48 13.24
N PHE A 241 -10.06 23.54 13.62
CA PHE A 241 -9.73 24.36 14.79
C PHE A 241 -10.87 24.26 15.81
N ARG A 242 -10.56 23.76 17.01
CA ARG A 242 -11.51 23.70 18.12
C ARG A 242 -11.21 24.80 19.11
N ASN A 243 -12.22 25.64 19.34
CA ASN A 243 -12.13 26.72 20.32
C ASN A 243 -11.87 26.15 21.72
N GLN A 244 -10.92 26.75 22.43
CA GLN A 244 -10.75 26.57 23.88
C GLN A 244 -11.00 27.92 24.57
N GLU A 245 -10.70 28.00 25.86
CA GLU A 245 -10.87 29.23 26.63
C GLU A 245 -10.00 30.38 26.10
N ILE A 246 -10.52 31.61 26.22
CA ILE A 246 -9.69 32.81 26.11
C ILE A 246 -8.92 32.91 27.42
N LEU A 247 -7.61 32.69 27.32
CA LEU A 247 -6.69 32.55 28.45
C LEU A 247 -6.37 33.89 29.11
N GLU A 248 -6.44 34.98 28.34
CA GLU A 248 -6.14 36.33 28.83
C GLU A 248 -6.89 37.37 28.00
N VAL A 249 -7.43 38.38 28.69
CA VAL A 249 -8.06 39.54 28.05
C VAL A 249 -7.39 40.80 28.60
N GLY A 250 -6.74 41.55 27.72
CA GLY A 250 -6.13 42.83 28.03
C GLY A 250 -6.76 43.98 27.26
N ALA A 251 -6.21 45.18 27.43
CA ALA A 251 -6.74 46.39 26.82
C ALA A 251 -6.45 46.46 25.32
N PHE A 252 -5.29 45.96 24.91
CA PHE A 252 -4.81 46.03 23.52
C PHE A 252 -4.63 44.67 22.86
N GLY A 253 -5.03 43.60 23.54
CA GLY A 253 -4.84 42.24 23.04
C GLY A 253 -5.48 41.17 23.91
N ILE A 254 -5.51 39.96 23.37
CA ILE A 254 -6.07 38.77 24.01
C ILE A 254 -5.15 37.58 23.75
N ARG A 255 -5.17 36.57 24.64
CA ARG A 255 -4.54 35.27 24.44
C ARG A 255 -5.61 34.20 24.30
N ILE A 256 -5.56 33.45 23.20
CA ILE A 256 -6.60 32.51 22.80
C ILE A 256 -6.01 31.10 22.88
N GLY A 257 -6.68 30.22 23.62
CA GLY A 257 -6.43 28.78 23.54
C GLY A 257 -7.19 28.16 22.38
N GLY A 258 -6.59 27.17 21.74
CA GLY A 258 -7.24 26.36 20.71
C GLY A 258 -6.64 24.96 20.65
N GLU A 259 -7.28 24.08 19.90
CA GLU A 259 -6.70 22.80 19.49
C GLU A 259 -6.82 22.67 17.97
N VAL A 260 -5.76 22.22 17.33
CA VAL A 260 -5.71 22.03 15.87
C VAL A 260 -5.44 20.59 15.49
N THR A 261 -5.97 20.17 14.35
CA THR A 261 -5.70 18.84 13.77
C THR A 261 -4.99 18.97 12.42
N GLN A 262 -4.24 17.94 12.04
CA GLN A 262 -3.61 17.80 10.71
C GLN A 262 -2.65 18.93 10.34
N SER A 263 -1.90 19.39 11.34
CA SER A 263 -0.79 20.34 11.27
C SER A 263 -1.06 21.52 10.31
N PRO A 264 -2.03 22.40 10.62
CA PRO A 264 -2.48 23.40 9.68
C PRO A 264 -1.72 24.72 9.79
N ASN A 265 -1.81 25.53 8.74
CA ASN A 265 -1.68 26.97 8.84
C ASN A 265 -2.92 27.57 9.52
N VAL A 266 -2.73 28.39 10.56
CA VAL A 266 -3.81 29.00 11.35
C VAL A 266 -3.91 30.50 11.06
N ARG A 267 -5.11 30.97 10.72
CA ARG A 267 -5.44 32.41 10.62
C ARG A 267 -6.63 32.75 11.50
N PHE A 268 -6.60 33.90 12.16
CA PHE A 268 -7.77 34.47 12.82
C PHE A 268 -8.30 35.66 12.02
N TYR A 269 -9.58 35.61 11.69
CA TYR A 269 -10.33 36.74 11.19
C TYR A 269 -11.05 37.40 12.36
N TYR A 270 -11.04 38.73 12.46
CA TYR A 270 -11.61 39.45 13.60
C TYR A 270 -12.13 40.84 13.23
N GLY A 271 -13.08 41.33 14.03
CA GLY A 271 -13.68 42.65 13.85
C GLY A 271 -14.83 42.92 14.83
N LYS A 272 -15.41 44.12 14.75
CA LYS A 272 -16.57 44.54 15.58
C LYS A 272 -17.90 43.92 15.14
N GLN A 273 -17.90 43.20 14.02
CA GLN A 273 -19.05 42.47 13.49
C GLN A 273 -18.62 41.03 13.22
N ASP A 274 -19.50 40.08 13.50
CA ASP A 274 -19.28 38.68 13.16
C ASP A 274 -19.41 38.48 11.66
N GLY A 275 -18.29 38.17 10.99
CA GLY A 275 -18.26 37.87 9.57
C GLY A 275 -18.65 36.42 9.25
N GLY A 276 -18.80 35.55 10.27
CA GLY A 276 -19.03 34.13 10.08
C GLY A 276 -17.90 33.47 9.28
N THR A 277 -18.25 32.64 8.31
CA THR A 277 -17.30 31.95 7.42
C THR A 277 -17.00 32.71 6.13
N ASP A 278 -17.37 33.99 6.06
CA ASP A 278 -17.17 34.85 4.89
C ASP A 278 -15.97 35.80 5.14
N PRO A 279 -14.80 35.54 4.53
CA PRO A 279 -13.59 36.31 4.80
C PRO A 279 -13.72 37.80 4.46
N GLU A 280 -14.62 38.18 3.55
CA GLU A 280 -14.79 39.57 3.11
C GLU A 280 -15.59 40.43 4.11
N LYS A 281 -16.32 39.80 5.04
CA LYS A 281 -17.10 40.50 6.08
C LYS A 281 -16.28 40.86 7.31
N TRP A 282 -15.11 40.25 7.47
CA TRP A 282 -14.22 40.52 8.58
C TRP A 282 -13.38 41.76 8.32
N SER A 283 -13.19 42.60 9.35
CA SER A 283 -12.41 43.85 9.23
C SER A 283 -10.90 43.60 9.16
N HIS A 284 -10.44 42.53 9.81
CA HIS A 284 -9.03 42.20 9.93
C HIS A 284 -8.79 40.69 9.84
N VAL A 285 -7.56 40.33 9.42
CA VAL A 285 -7.05 38.97 9.45
C VAL A 285 -5.64 38.97 10.02
N ARG A 286 -5.30 37.96 10.81
CA ARG A 286 -3.94 37.69 11.30
C ARG A 286 -3.55 36.25 11.00
N ASP A 287 -2.39 36.07 10.36
CA ASP A 287 -1.81 34.77 10.07
C ASP A 287 -0.76 34.43 11.13
N TYR A 288 -0.87 33.23 11.70
CA TYR A 288 0.03 32.74 12.75
C TYR A 288 1.00 31.66 12.24
N GLY A 289 0.89 31.25 10.98
CA GLY A 289 1.75 30.20 10.41
C GLY A 289 1.26 28.79 10.74
N GLU A 290 2.14 27.82 10.52
CA GLU A 290 1.88 26.40 10.71
C GLU A 290 2.04 25.97 12.16
N PHE A 291 1.14 25.11 12.63
CA PHE A 291 1.19 24.46 13.94
C PHE A 291 1.23 22.94 13.77
N SER A 292 1.78 22.23 14.76
CA SER A 292 1.58 20.79 14.89
C SER A 292 0.23 20.48 15.51
N ASP A 293 -0.27 19.25 15.29
CA ASP A 293 -1.49 18.74 15.94
C ASP A 293 -1.45 18.91 17.46
N GLY A 294 -2.60 19.26 18.05
CA GLY A 294 -2.79 19.39 19.48
C GLY A 294 -3.06 20.84 19.94
N PRO A 295 -2.87 21.13 21.25
CA PRO A 295 -3.21 22.42 21.82
C PRO A 295 -2.25 23.51 21.35
N ILE A 296 -2.80 24.70 21.12
CA ILE A 296 -2.06 25.89 20.71
C ILE A 296 -2.50 27.09 21.54
N GLU A 297 -1.58 28.04 21.74
CA GLU A 297 -1.88 29.34 22.34
C GLU A 297 -1.38 30.43 21.39
N VAL A 298 -2.24 31.38 21.04
CA VAL A 298 -1.90 32.51 20.18
C VAL A 298 -2.31 33.83 20.82
N SER A 299 -1.54 34.87 20.58
CA SER A 299 -1.86 36.22 21.06
C SER A 299 -2.28 37.12 19.90
N LEU A 300 -3.41 37.80 20.05
CA LEU A 300 -3.88 38.83 19.14
C LEU A 300 -3.62 40.20 19.78
N PHE A 301 -2.94 41.08 19.05
CA PHE A 301 -2.52 42.40 19.52
C PHE A 301 -2.98 43.50 18.57
N GLY A 302 -3.05 44.73 19.07
CA GLY A 302 -3.50 45.90 18.30
C GLY A 302 -5.02 46.06 18.32
N LEU A 303 -5.67 45.56 19.37
CA LEU A 303 -7.08 45.80 19.63
C LEU A 303 -7.27 47.16 20.31
N GLU A 304 -8.48 47.71 20.19
CA GLU A 304 -8.89 48.91 20.92
C GLU A 304 -9.37 48.51 22.33
N PRO A 305 -9.06 49.26 23.39
CA PRO A 305 -9.63 49.05 24.73
C PRO A 305 -11.15 49.21 24.75
N VAL A 306 -11.81 48.54 25.71
CA VAL A 306 -13.26 48.66 25.94
C VAL A 306 -14.09 48.47 24.66
N THR A 307 -13.71 47.46 23.87
CA THR A 307 -14.29 47.22 22.55
C THR A 307 -14.66 45.75 22.40
N GLU A 308 -15.89 45.50 21.95
CA GLU A 308 -16.35 44.15 21.60
C GLU A 308 -15.76 43.71 20.25
N TYR A 309 -15.22 42.50 20.24
CA TYR A 309 -14.69 41.83 19.07
C TYR A 309 -15.30 40.44 18.91
N TYR A 310 -15.61 40.12 17.67
CA TYR A 310 -15.82 38.76 17.19
C TYR A 310 -14.53 38.31 16.52
N LEU A 311 -14.22 37.02 16.65
CA LEU A 311 -13.09 36.41 15.98
C LEU A 311 -13.36 34.94 15.64
N ARG A 312 -12.89 34.49 14.49
CA ARG A 312 -13.05 33.11 14.04
C ARG A 312 -11.78 32.62 13.38
N ALA A 313 -11.32 31.45 13.81
CA ALA A 313 -10.17 30.80 13.20
C ALA A 313 -10.56 30.17 11.86
N ARG A 314 -9.67 30.28 10.88
CA ARG A 314 -9.65 29.47 9.66
C ARG A 314 -8.33 28.73 9.62
N VAL A 315 -8.40 27.41 9.42
CA VAL A 315 -7.23 26.54 9.32
C VAL A 315 -7.14 25.93 7.93
N SER A 316 -5.93 25.72 7.43
CA SER A 316 -5.72 25.15 6.10
C SER A 316 -4.42 24.35 6.00
N ASN A 317 -4.43 23.30 5.17
CA ASN A 317 -3.24 22.54 4.79
C ASN A 317 -3.40 22.05 3.34
N GLY A 318 -2.55 21.11 2.90
CA GLY A 318 -2.63 20.53 1.55
C GLY A 318 -3.89 19.69 1.27
N VAL A 319 -4.65 19.29 2.29
CA VAL A 319 -5.91 18.55 2.16
C VAL A 319 -7.08 19.49 1.90
N GLY A 320 -7.12 20.64 2.58
CA GLY A 320 -8.19 21.61 2.43
C GLY A 320 -8.16 22.68 3.52
N ASP A 321 -9.28 23.37 3.69
CA ASP A 321 -9.47 24.38 4.72
C ASP A 321 -10.80 24.22 5.47
N SER A 322 -10.83 24.69 6.71
CA SER A 322 -12.05 24.76 7.52
C SER A 322 -12.05 26.01 8.39
N TRP A 323 -13.24 26.40 8.83
CA TRP A 323 -13.42 27.41 9.88
C TRP A 323 -13.72 26.71 11.19
N ALA A 324 -13.32 27.30 12.32
CA ALA A 324 -13.84 26.90 13.63
C ALA A 324 -15.38 26.90 13.62
N ASP A 325 -16.04 25.99 14.34
CA ASP A 325 -17.50 25.81 14.28
C ASP A 325 -18.29 27.07 14.65
N GLU A 326 -17.75 27.88 15.57
CA GLU A 326 -18.36 29.11 16.05
C GLU A 326 -17.34 30.25 16.17
N SER A 327 -17.84 31.49 16.08
CA SER A 327 -17.06 32.68 16.37
C SER A 327 -16.89 32.84 17.88
N LEU A 328 -15.67 33.14 18.33
CA LEU A 328 -15.40 33.60 19.67
C LEU A 328 -15.81 35.07 19.80
N HIS A 329 -16.29 35.46 20.99
CA HIS A 329 -16.69 36.83 21.32
C HIS A 329 -15.99 37.29 22.60
N VAL A 330 -15.42 38.49 22.59
CA VAL A 330 -14.69 39.06 23.72
C VAL A 330 -14.78 40.58 23.73
N ALA A 331 -14.83 41.17 24.92
CA ALA A 331 -14.66 42.60 25.12
C ALA A 331 -13.29 42.86 25.74
N THR A 332 -12.47 43.72 25.11
CA THR A 332 -11.21 44.17 25.71
C THR A 332 -11.47 45.03 26.94
N LEU A 333 -10.51 45.04 27.86
CA LEU A 333 -10.63 45.73 29.14
C LEU A 333 -10.03 47.15 29.09
N THR A 334 -10.23 47.92 30.14
CA THR A 334 -9.42 49.09 30.49
C THR A 334 -8.13 48.66 31.20
N ASP A 335 -7.13 49.55 31.23
CA ASP A 335 -5.93 49.33 32.06
C ASP A 335 -6.28 49.22 33.56
N GLU A 336 -7.30 49.95 34.03
CA GLU A 336 -7.79 49.91 35.41
C GLU A 336 -8.39 48.54 35.79
N GLU A 337 -9.24 47.97 34.93
CA GLU A 337 -9.83 46.63 35.13
C GLU A 337 -8.75 45.53 35.15
N ILE A 338 -7.67 45.70 34.39
CA ILE A 338 -6.54 44.76 34.39
C ILE A 338 -5.75 44.84 35.70
N GLU A 339 -5.54 46.04 36.23
CA GLU A 339 -4.89 46.24 37.53
C GLU A 339 -5.76 45.69 38.68
N GLU A 340 -7.07 45.88 38.64
CA GLU A 340 -8.00 45.29 39.61
C GLU A 340 -8.00 43.74 39.54
N ALA A 341 -8.03 43.15 38.35
CA ALA A 341 -7.94 41.70 38.18
C ALA A 341 -6.60 41.13 38.67
N SER A 342 -5.50 41.85 38.41
CA SER A 342 -4.15 41.46 38.83
C SER A 342 -3.93 41.59 40.34
N THR A 343 -4.55 42.58 40.97
CA THR A 343 -4.48 42.75 42.43
C THR A 343 -5.31 41.71 43.16
N VAL A 344 -6.54 41.38 42.70
CA VAL A 344 -7.38 40.32 43.28
C VAL A 344 -6.71 38.94 43.22
N ALA A 345 -5.99 38.62 42.14
CA ALA A 345 -5.20 37.39 42.04
C ALA A 345 -4.05 37.35 43.07
N LEU A 346 -3.44 38.49 43.41
CA LEU A 346 -2.41 38.58 44.45
C LEU A 346 -2.98 38.37 45.86
N TRP A 347 -4.19 38.88 46.15
CA TRP A 347 -4.83 38.73 47.47
C TRP A 347 -5.25 37.30 47.78
N LEU A 348 -5.60 36.48 46.77
CA LEU A 348 -5.93 35.06 46.96
C LEU A 348 -4.70 34.17 47.25
N PHE A 349 -3.47 34.67 47.00
CA PHE A 349 -2.22 33.99 47.38
C PHE A 349 -1.64 34.45 48.74
N ASP A 350 -2.21 35.48 49.38
CA ASP A 350 -1.73 36.02 50.68
C ASP A 350 -2.58 35.59 51.90
N GLU A 351 -3.62 34.76 51.71
CA GLU A 351 -4.41 34.20 52.83
C GLU A 351 -3.91 32.85 53.37
N THR A 352 -2.62 32.55 53.24
CA THR A 352 -2.00 31.48 54.05
C THR A 352 -0.79 31.97 54.84
N ASP A 353 -1.08 32.27 56.12
CA ASP A 353 -0.21 32.09 57.29
C ASP A 353 0.72 33.26 57.70
N TYR A 354 0.12 34.31 58.29
CA TYR A 354 0.80 35.15 59.27
C TYR A 354 0.38 34.76 60.70
N SER A 355 1.05 33.76 61.27
CA SER A 355 1.14 33.61 62.72
C SER A 355 2.54 34.02 63.21
N TYR A 356 2.70 35.30 63.55
CA TYR A 356 3.86 35.76 64.34
C TYR A 356 3.68 35.28 65.80
N THR A 357 4.28 34.15 66.17
CA THR A 357 4.61 33.89 67.57
C THR A 357 6.01 34.42 67.86
N THR A 358 6.06 35.60 68.49
CA THR A 358 7.23 36.13 69.17
C THR A 358 7.59 35.27 70.38
N LEU A 359 8.77 34.65 70.41
CA LEU A 359 9.45 34.24 71.64
C LEU A 359 10.97 34.38 71.49
N LEU A 360 11.51 35.45 72.07
CA LEU A 360 12.88 35.54 72.57
C LEU A 360 12.82 36.42 73.83
N ASP A 361 12.85 35.79 75.00
CA ASP A 361 13.82 36.11 76.06
C ASP A 361 13.67 35.17 77.25
N ALA A 362 14.77 35.08 78.00
CA ALA A 362 15.11 34.17 79.09
C ALA A 362 14.26 34.27 80.36
#